data_AF-A0A947WT61-F1
#
_entry.id   AF-A0A947WT61-F1
#
_cell.length_a   1.000
_cell.length_b   1.000
_cell.length_c   1.000
_cell.angle_alpha   90.00
_cell.angle_beta   90.00
_cell.angle_gamma   90.00
#
_symmetry.space_group_name_H-M   'P 1'
#
loop_
_entity.id
_entity.type
_entity.pdbx_description
1 polymer ?
#
loop_
_entity_poly.entity_id
_entity_poly.type
_entity_poly.pdbx_seq_one_letter_code
_entity_poly.pdbx_strand_id
1 'polypeptide(L)'
;MNDPLEKFNWGTLHKRYDDLCGRFNDNEYLGFFKVKPDSDRKLYYSLIEGFFDKRESSNAITLDLYKAMLYWKLYSQPAAVANILGKINNHKDIENRLIVLSKKLPLKIERNIDEIVKLVQINEISIFGMGSPDSFPGRTTFLHFVYPDIIPVFDKMVLQAVGVEDENANHSIQFLKNYIPFAWKLADKYKNKFDEKWQETPVRLIDMALWVNRGN
;
A
#
# COMPACT_ATOMS: atom_id res chain seq x y z
N MET A 1 -10.00 -5.89 -17.35
CA MET A 1 -9.23 -6.50 -16.25
C MET A 1 -9.63 -7.96 -16.19
N ASN A 2 -8.65 -8.85 -16.25
CA ASN A 2 -8.83 -10.29 -16.28
C ASN A 2 -8.34 -10.89 -14.97
N ASP A 3 -8.94 -11.99 -14.50
CA ASP A 3 -8.44 -12.73 -13.34
C ASP A 3 -7.24 -13.59 -13.75
N PRO A 4 -6.01 -13.23 -13.33
CA PRO A 4 -4.83 -13.97 -13.74
C PRO A 4 -4.48 -15.09 -12.73
N LEU A 5 -5.27 -15.27 -11.66
CA LEU A 5 -4.94 -16.10 -10.50
C LEU A 5 -5.63 -17.46 -10.50
N GLU A 6 -6.39 -17.81 -11.54
CA GLU A 6 -7.18 -19.05 -11.59
C GLU A 6 -6.35 -20.32 -11.39
N LYS A 7 -5.10 -20.29 -11.87
CA LYS A 7 -4.13 -21.39 -11.76
C LYS A 7 -2.99 -21.08 -10.78
N PHE A 8 -3.15 -20.06 -9.94
CA PHE A 8 -2.10 -19.61 -9.04
C PHE A 8 -1.86 -20.64 -7.91
N ASN A 9 -0.60 -20.99 -7.68
CA ASN A 9 -0.21 -21.87 -6.58
C ASN A 9 -0.02 -21.09 -5.28
N TRP A 10 -1.11 -20.94 -4.52
CA TRP A 10 -1.15 -20.22 -3.25
C TRP A 10 -0.14 -20.73 -2.20
N GLY A 11 0.16 -22.04 -2.18
CA GLY A 11 1.15 -22.60 -1.25
C GLY A 11 2.59 -22.09 -1.45
N THR A 12 2.86 -21.42 -2.57
CA THR A 12 4.18 -20.83 -2.89
C THR A 12 4.20 -19.30 -2.81
N LEU A 13 3.07 -18.65 -2.48
CA LEU A 13 2.90 -17.20 -2.55
C LEU A 13 4.00 -16.45 -1.79
N HIS A 14 4.11 -16.73 -0.49
CA HIS A 14 5.04 -16.06 0.42
C HIS A 14 6.49 -16.18 -0.05
N LYS A 15 6.95 -17.40 -0.36
CA LYS A 15 8.31 -17.64 -0.86
C LYS A 15 8.57 -16.86 -2.16
N ARG A 16 7.68 -16.98 -3.15
CA ARG A 16 7.85 -16.30 -4.44
C ARG A 16 7.81 -14.78 -4.30
N TYR A 17 7.01 -14.27 -3.37
CA TYR A 17 6.96 -12.84 -3.08
C TYR A 17 8.27 -12.36 -2.44
N ASP A 18 8.77 -13.07 -1.43
CA ASP A 18 10.03 -12.73 -0.76
C ASP A 18 11.22 -12.78 -1.73
N ASP A 19 11.28 -13.77 -2.63
CA ASP A 19 12.30 -13.87 -3.69
C ASP A 19 12.28 -12.63 -4.61
N LEU A 20 11.11 -12.12 -4.99
CA LEU A 20 10.96 -10.91 -5.80
C LEU A 20 11.29 -9.62 -5.04
N CYS A 21 11.22 -9.65 -3.71
CA CYS A 21 11.53 -8.55 -2.83
C CYS A 21 13.00 -8.54 -2.36
N GLY A 22 13.88 -9.34 -2.96
CA GLY A 22 15.29 -9.48 -2.56
C GLY A 22 16.15 -8.20 -2.64
N ARG A 23 15.62 -7.08 -3.15
CA ARG A 23 16.26 -5.75 -3.08
C ARG A 23 16.01 -5.03 -1.75
N PHE A 24 15.09 -5.51 -0.92
CA PHE A 24 14.85 -4.98 0.41
C PHE A 24 16.16 -5.02 1.21
N ASN A 25 16.48 -3.93 1.90
CA ASN A 25 17.72 -3.85 2.65
C ASN A 25 17.54 -3.11 3.97
N ASP A 26 18.57 -3.23 4.80
CA ASP A 26 18.60 -2.46 6.02
C ASP A 26 18.77 -0.96 5.71
N ASN A 27 17.91 -0.11 6.29
CA ASN A 27 17.89 1.32 5.97
C ASN A 27 17.64 2.21 7.20
N GLU A 28 18.07 3.47 7.16
CA GLU A 28 17.90 4.45 8.25
C GLU A 28 16.42 4.73 8.56
N TYR A 29 15.54 4.70 7.56
CA TYR A 29 14.10 4.97 7.74
C TYR A 29 13.38 3.88 8.54
N LEU A 30 14.06 2.78 8.84
CA LEU A 30 13.53 1.68 9.65
C LEU A 30 14.00 1.76 11.12
N GLY A 31 14.82 2.75 11.48
CA GLY A 31 15.48 2.83 12.79
C GLY A 31 14.56 3.11 13.98
N PHE A 32 13.29 3.50 13.75
CA PHE A 32 12.33 3.74 14.84
C PHE A 32 11.65 2.45 15.35
N PHE A 33 11.70 1.36 14.59
CA PHE A 33 11.16 0.08 15.04
C PHE A 33 12.08 -0.55 16.09
N LYS A 34 11.50 -1.04 17.19
CA LYS A 34 12.25 -1.70 18.27
C LYS A 34 13.01 -2.93 17.77
N VAL A 35 12.37 -3.73 16.92
CA VAL A 35 13.00 -4.82 16.18
C VAL A 35 12.96 -4.43 14.72
N LYS A 36 14.13 -4.27 14.13
CA LYS A 36 14.24 -3.79 12.75
C LYS A 36 13.76 -4.88 11.78
N PRO A 37 12.81 -4.59 10.88
CA PRO A 37 12.36 -5.57 9.90
C PRO A 37 13.48 -5.95 8.94
N ASP A 38 13.66 -7.25 8.70
CA ASP A 38 14.70 -7.80 7.80
C ASP A 38 14.14 -8.24 6.43
N SER A 39 12.84 -8.05 6.20
CA SER A 39 12.19 -8.31 4.92
C SER A 39 11.05 -7.34 4.65
N ASP A 40 10.65 -7.23 3.38
CA ASP A 40 9.49 -6.45 2.93
C ASP A 40 8.22 -6.84 3.71
N ARG A 41 7.95 -8.13 3.86
CA ARG A 41 6.78 -8.65 4.57
C ARG A 41 6.81 -8.36 6.06
N LYS A 42 7.98 -8.50 6.71
CA LYS A 42 8.08 -8.15 8.14
C LYS A 42 7.87 -6.64 8.33
N LEU A 43 8.38 -5.81 7.42
CA LEU A 43 8.12 -4.38 7.45
C LEU A 43 6.63 -4.09 7.26
N TYR A 44 5.97 -4.77 6.33
CA TYR A 44 4.54 -4.67 6.12
C TYR A 44 3.76 -4.95 7.43
N TYR A 45 4.09 -6.02 8.16
CA TYR A 45 3.43 -6.34 9.44
C TYR A 45 3.65 -5.24 10.49
N SER A 46 4.88 -4.77 10.67
CA SER A 46 5.17 -3.69 11.62
C SER A 46 4.49 -2.37 11.25
N LEU A 47 4.31 -2.10 9.95
CA LEU A 47 3.54 -0.94 9.48
C LEU A 47 2.06 -1.11 9.78
N ILE A 48 1.46 -2.27 9.50
CA ILE A 48 0.05 -2.53 9.81
C ILE A 48 -0.24 -2.34 11.29
N GLU A 49 0.59 -2.91 12.17
CA GLU A 49 0.48 -2.72 13.62
C GLU A 49 0.60 -1.24 14.00
N GLY A 50 1.63 -0.55 13.50
CA GLY A 50 1.84 0.86 13.80
C GLY A 50 0.69 1.77 13.33
N PHE A 51 0.14 1.55 12.14
CA PHE A 51 -1.01 2.32 11.63
C PHE A 51 -2.30 2.00 12.40
N PHE A 52 -2.50 0.72 12.74
CA PHE A 52 -3.63 0.29 13.57
C PHE A 52 -3.59 0.97 14.95
N ASP A 53 -2.45 0.95 15.64
CA ASP A 53 -2.28 1.58 16.95
C ASP A 53 -2.60 3.07 16.90
N LYS A 54 -2.11 3.80 15.89
CA LYS A 54 -2.39 5.24 15.75
C LYS A 54 -3.88 5.50 15.53
N ARG A 55 -4.53 4.69 14.69
CA ARG A 55 -5.96 4.79 14.41
C ARG A 55 -6.82 4.51 15.65
N GLU A 56 -6.60 3.38 16.33
CA GLU A 56 -7.39 2.99 17.51
C GLU A 56 -7.19 3.93 18.68
N SER A 57 -5.97 4.42 18.90
CA SER A 57 -5.69 5.41 19.94
C SER A 57 -6.09 6.85 19.56
N SER A 58 -6.70 7.05 18.38
CA SER A 58 -7.03 8.39 17.82
C SER A 58 -5.83 9.35 17.81
N ASN A 59 -4.63 8.80 17.71
CA ASN A 59 -3.38 9.52 17.62
C ASN A 59 -3.04 9.79 16.15
N ALA A 60 -2.29 10.87 15.93
CA ALA A 60 -1.81 11.17 14.58
C ALA A 60 -0.76 10.14 14.11
N ILE A 61 -0.79 9.85 12.81
CA ILE A 61 0.29 9.11 12.13
C ILE A 61 1.57 9.95 12.24
N THR A 62 2.63 9.35 12.79
CA THR A 62 3.89 10.04 13.01
C THR A 62 4.68 10.14 11.71
N LEU A 63 5.61 11.10 11.68
CA LEU A 63 6.49 11.29 10.54
C LEU A 63 7.35 10.04 10.25
N ASP A 64 7.85 9.36 11.29
CA ASP A 64 8.71 8.18 11.11
C ASP A 64 7.95 6.97 10.59
N LEU A 65 6.72 6.75 11.08
CA LEU A 65 5.84 5.70 10.55
C LEU A 65 5.53 5.96 9.06
N TYR A 66 5.29 7.22 8.71
CA TYR A 66 5.07 7.62 7.32
C TYR A 66 6.31 7.44 6.43
N LYS A 67 7.51 7.76 6.93
CA LYS A 67 8.78 7.52 6.21
C LYS A 67 9.02 6.04 5.96
N ALA A 68 8.78 5.18 6.94
CA ALA A 68 8.93 3.74 6.73
C ALA A 68 7.91 3.18 5.73
N MET A 69 6.68 3.68 5.72
CA MET A 69 5.68 3.35 4.71
C MET A 69 6.14 3.75 3.30
N LEU A 70 6.67 4.96 3.15
CA LEU A 70 7.23 5.42 1.88
C LEU A 70 8.46 4.60 1.46
N TYR A 71 9.33 4.21 2.41
CA TYR A 71 10.44 3.31 2.13
C TYR A 71 9.93 1.96 1.62
N TRP A 72 8.95 1.35 2.29
CA TRP A 72 8.30 0.11 1.84
C TRP A 72 7.78 0.22 0.40
N LYS A 73 7.18 1.37 0.04
CA LYS A 73 6.68 1.61 -1.32
C LYS A 73 7.80 1.78 -2.37
N LEU A 74 8.93 2.36 -1.98
CA LEU A 74 9.91 2.94 -2.92
C LEU A 74 11.27 2.22 -2.94
N TYR A 75 11.58 1.29 -2.03
CA TYR A 75 12.94 0.72 -1.91
C TYR A 75 13.46 0.07 -3.21
N SER A 76 12.55 -0.42 -4.06
CA SER A 76 12.91 -0.96 -5.38
C SER A 76 13.40 0.09 -6.38
N GLN A 77 13.25 1.38 -6.06
CA GLN A 77 13.60 2.56 -6.84
C GLN A 77 14.52 3.50 -6.01
N PRO A 78 15.84 3.23 -5.94
CA PRO A 78 16.76 3.99 -5.08
C PRO A 78 16.76 5.50 -5.31
N ALA A 79 16.59 5.94 -6.57
CA ALA A 79 16.47 7.36 -6.89
C ALA A 79 15.22 8.01 -6.26
N ALA A 80 14.09 7.29 -6.19
CA ALA A 80 12.87 7.78 -5.57
C ALA A 80 13.02 7.87 -4.05
N VAL A 81 13.67 6.89 -3.42
CA VAL A 81 14.03 6.93 -1.98
C VAL A 81 14.82 8.20 -1.68
N ALA A 82 15.94 8.43 -2.38
CA ALA A 82 16.79 9.61 -2.16
C ALA A 82 16.03 10.93 -2.39
N ASN A 83 15.24 11.02 -3.45
CA ASN A 83 14.54 12.25 -3.83
C ASN A 83 13.33 12.57 -2.95
N ILE A 84 12.61 11.57 -2.45
CA ILE A 84 11.39 11.77 -1.67
C ILE A 84 11.71 11.77 -0.18
N LEU A 85 12.34 10.70 0.32
CA LEU A 85 12.63 10.56 1.76
C LEU A 85 13.74 11.50 2.23
N GLY A 86 14.76 11.72 1.40
CA GLY A 86 15.82 12.69 1.68
C GLY A 86 15.30 14.13 1.81
N LYS A 87 14.22 14.48 1.09
CA LYS A 87 13.61 15.81 1.17
C LYS A 87 12.73 15.99 2.39
N ILE A 88 12.00 14.96 2.82
CA ILE A 88 11.06 15.06 3.95
C ILE A 88 11.72 15.64 5.21
N ASN A 89 12.97 15.24 5.51
CA ASN A 89 13.70 15.73 6.69
C ASN A 89 13.96 17.25 6.67
N ASN A 90 13.93 17.89 5.50
CA ASN A 90 14.16 19.32 5.34
C ASN A 90 12.88 20.17 5.45
N HIS A 91 11.70 19.54 5.55
CA HIS A 91 10.42 20.23 5.62
C HIS A 91 9.78 20.08 7.00
N LYS A 92 9.86 21.15 7.81
CA LYS A 92 9.39 21.18 9.21
C LYS A 92 7.87 21.06 9.37
N ASP A 93 7.10 21.29 8.31
CA ASP A 93 5.65 21.35 8.37
C ASP A 93 4.95 20.05 7.94
N ILE A 94 5.70 19.05 7.45
CA ILE A 94 5.14 17.76 7.02
C ILE A 94 4.44 17.03 8.17
N GLU A 95 5.00 17.10 9.37
CA GLU A 95 4.39 16.47 10.55
C GLU A 95 3.02 17.10 10.87
N ASN A 96 2.91 18.42 10.84
CA ASN A 96 1.62 19.11 11.02
C ASN A 96 0.62 18.73 9.92
N ARG A 97 1.07 18.62 8.67
CA ARG A 97 0.22 18.18 7.55
C ARG A 97 -0.28 16.74 7.75
N LEU A 98 0.57 15.83 8.23
CA LEU A 98 0.19 14.45 8.58
C LEU A 98 -0.82 14.40 9.74
N ILE A 99 -0.66 15.25 10.76
CA ILE A 99 -1.62 15.38 11.87
C ILE A 99 -2.99 15.82 11.33
N VAL A 100 -3.03 16.83 10.46
CA VAL A 100 -4.29 17.30 9.87
C VAL A 100 -4.93 16.22 9.00
N LEU A 101 -4.13 15.50 8.19
CA LEU A 101 -4.63 14.38 7.38
C LEU A 101 -5.21 13.28 8.28
N SER A 102 -4.49 12.88 9.32
CA SER A 102 -4.93 11.82 10.24
C SER A 102 -6.29 12.13 10.87
N LYS A 103 -6.54 13.39 11.23
CA LYS A 103 -7.83 13.85 11.80
C LYS A 103 -8.99 13.83 10.80
N LYS A 104 -8.71 13.87 9.49
CA LYS A 104 -9.73 13.80 8.44
C LYS A 104 -10.11 12.37 8.07
N LEU A 105 -9.30 11.38 8.46
CA LEU A 105 -9.56 9.98 8.14
C LEU A 105 -10.67 9.43 9.04
N PRO A 106 -11.69 8.77 8.49
CA PRO A 106 -12.73 8.16 9.29
C PRO A 106 -12.20 6.99 10.10
N LEU A 107 -12.75 6.75 11.29
CA LEU A 107 -12.33 5.62 12.10
C LEU A 107 -12.65 4.27 11.47
N LYS A 108 -13.64 4.16 10.59
CA LYS A 108 -13.99 2.96 9.83
C LYS A 108 -14.49 3.37 8.45
N ILE A 109 -14.30 2.48 7.48
CA ILE A 109 -14.87 2.61 6.13
C ILE A 109 -15.51 1.28 5.76
N GLU A 110 -16.34 1.29 4.72
CA GLU A 110 -16.94 0.09 4.15
C GLU A 110 -16.47 -0.10 2.70
N ARG A 111 -16.84 -1.23 2.09
CA ARG A 111 -16.61 -1.49 0.65
C ARG A 111 -17.54 -0.64 -0.22
N ASN A 112 -17.35 0.68 -0.18
CA ASN A 112 -18.07 1.69 -0.95
C ASN A 112 -17.09 2.44 -1.87
N ILE A 113 -17.26 2.27 -3.18
CA ILE A 113 -16.31 2.82 -4.15
C ILE A 113 -16.27 4.34 -4.16
N ASP A 114 -17.42 5.01 -4.00
CA ASP A 114 -17.49 6.47 -4.07
C ASP A 114 -16.88 7.12 -2.82
N GLU A 115 -17.07 6.53 -1.65
CA GLU A 115 -16.42 6.98 -0.41
C GLU A 115 -14.90 6.80 -0.50
N ILE A 116 -14.43 5.66 -0.98
CA ILE A 116 -13.01 5.39 -1.12
C ILE A 116 -12.36 6.34 -2.12
N VAL A 117 -13.01 6.58 -3.26
CA VAL A 117 -12.53 7.54 -4.26
C VAL A 117 -12.42 8.94 -3.65
N LYS A 118 -13.41 9.38 -2.85
CA LYS A 118 -13.31 10.65 -2.12
C LYS A 118 -12.10 10.70 -1.20
N LEU A 119 -11.82 9.62 -0.45
CA LEU A 119 -10.65 9.53 0.43
C LEU A 119 -9.34 9.59 -0.35
N VAL A 120 -9.23 8.86 -1.46
CA VAL A 120 -8.06 8.87 -2.35
C VAL A 120 -7.87 10.25 -3.01
N GLN A 121 -8.93 11.03 -3.17
CA GLN A 121 -8.87 12.37 -3.75
C GLN A 121 -8.62 13.48 -2.73
N ILE A 122 -8.41 13.18 -1.44
CA ILE A 122 -7.98 14.17 -0.44
C ILE A 122 -6.60 14.71 -0.87
N ASN A 123 -6.59 15.82 -1.58
CA ASN A 123 -5.42 16.47 -2.17
C ASN A 123 -5.12 17.83 -1.53
N GLU A 124 -5.97 18.30 -0.62
CA GLU A 124 -5.83 19.57 0.09
C GLU A 124 -4.56 19.64 0.94
N ILE A 125 -3.95 18.48 1.23
CA ILE A 125 -2.78 18.35 2.09
C ILE A 125 -1.64 17.77 1.27
N SER A 126 -0.78 18.65 0.75
CA SER A 126 0.39 18.23 -0.01
C SER A 126 1.42 17.57 0.92
N ILE A 127 1.58 16.26 0.79
CA ILE A 127 2.60 15.46 1.49
C ILE A 127 3.45 14.74 0.45
N PHE A 128 4.75 14.62 0.70
CA PHE A 128 5.69 13.93 -0.18
C PHE A 128 5.23 12.51 -0.52
N GLY A 129 5.15 12.16 -1.81
CA GLY A 129 4.61 10.87 -2.28
C GLY A 129 3.09 10.84 -2.48
N MET A 130 2.34 11.87 -2.05
CA MET A 130 0.88 11.98 -2.20
C MET A 130 0.39 13.37 -2.66
N GLY A 131 1.31 14.27 -2.98
CA GLY A 131 1.02 15.69 -3.19
C GLY A 131 0.40 16.04 -4.54
N SER A 132 0.62 15.23 -5.59
CA SER A 132 0.02 15.49 -6.90
C SER A 132 -1.42 15.00 -6.95
N PRO A 133 -2.35 15.68 -7.65
CA PRO A 133 -3.77 15.28 -7.72
C PRO A 133 -4.00 13.81 -8.15
N ASP A 134 -3.08 13.29 -8.96
CA ASP A 134 -3.06 11.96 -9.59
C ASP A 134 -2.12 10.96 -8.90
N SER A 135 -1.60 11.27 -7.70
CA SER A 135 -0.74 10.37 -6.91
C SER A 135 -1.52 9.22 -6.25
N PHE A 136 -2.47 8.61 -6.97
CA PHE A 136 -3.27 7.49 -6.51
C PHE A 136 -2.44 6.31 -6.00
N PRO A 137 -1.26 5.96 -6.57
CA PRO A 137 -0.46 4.87 -6.02
C PRO A 137 0.06 5.15 -4.61
N GLY A 138 0.51 6.37 -4.33
CA GLY A 138 0.94 6.76 -2.99
C GLY A 138 -0.23 6.81 -2.00
N ARG A 139 -1.34 7.41 -2.41
CA ARG A 139 -2.53 7.57 -1.55
C ARG A 139 -3.23 6.26 -1.23
N THR A 140 -3.39 5.37 -2.22
CA THR A 140 -3.95 4.03 -1.96
C THR A 140 -3.00 3.18 -1.12
N THR A 141 -1.68 3.31 -1.27
CA THR A 141 -0.72 2.65 -0.37
C THR A 141 -0.89 3.14 1.06
N PHE A 142 -0.97 4.45 1.28
CA PHE A 142 -1.23 5.01 2.61
C PHE A 142 -2.56 4.54 3.20
N LEU A 143 -3.64 4.63 2.42
CA LEU A 143 -4.97 4.18 2.85
C LEU A 143 -5.04 2.66 3.03
N HIS A 144 -4.24 1.86 2.33
CA HIS A 144 -4.10 0.42 2.55
C HIS A 144 -3.54 0.13 3.94
N PHE A 145 -2.51 0.84 4.39
CA PHE A 145 -2.01 0.66 5.75
C PHE A 145 -3.00 1.12 6.82
N VAL A 146 -3.87 2.09 6.52
CA VAL A 146 -4.93 2.53 7.44
C VAL A 146 -6.12 1.54 7.44
N TYR A 147 -6.48 0.97 6.28
CA TYR A 147 -7.65 0.10 6.06
C TYR A 147 -7.30 -1.13 5.19
N PRO A 148 -6.46 -2.06 5.71
CA PRO A 148 -5.86 -3.13 4.91
C PRO A 148 -6.86 -4.17 4.41
N ASP A 149 -8.02 -4.31 5.05
CA ASP A 149 -9.08 -5.22 4.63
C ASP A 149 -9.91 -4.70 3.46
N ILE A 150 -9.79 -3.42 3.14
CA ILE A 150 -10.72 -2.71 2.26
C ILE A 150 -10.01 -2.06 1.08
N ILE A 151 -8.88 -1.39 1.30
CA ILE A 151 -8.23 -0.62 0.24
C ILE A 151 -7.13 -1.47 -0.38
N PRO A 152 -7.23 -1.93 -1.64
CA PRO A 152 -6.11 -2.59 -2.30
C PRO A 152 -5.02 -1.56 -2.66
N VAL A 153 -3.78 -2.03 -2.80
CA VAL A 153 -2.69 -1.23 -3.36
C VAL A 153 -2.96 -1.01 -4.85
N PHE A 154 -3.04 0.25 -5.30
CA PHE A 154 -3.25 0.59 -6.71
C PHE A 154 -1.93 1.03 -7.36
N ASP A 155 -1.18 0.07 -7.89
CA ASP A 155 0.10 0.30 -8.54
C ASP A 155 0.09 -0.11 -10.01
N LYS A 156 0.99 0.45 -10.82
CA LYS A 156 1.17 0.05 -12.22
C LYS A 156 1.34 -1.46 -12.37
N MET A 157 2.11 -2.08 -11.47
CA MET A 157 2.46 -3.50 -11.56
C MET A 157 1.26 -4.43 -11.33
N VAL A 158 0.35 -4.08 -10.41
CA VAL A 158 -0.87 -4.87 -10.18
C VAL A 158 -1.88 -4.68 -11.31
N LEU A 159 -1.90 -3.50 -11.95
CA LEU A 159 -2.73 -3.24 -13.12
C LEU A 159 -2.24 -4.02 -14.35
N GLN A 160 -0.93 -4.07 -14.56
CA GLN A 160 -0.34 -4.89 -15.61
C GLN A 160 -0.66 -6.37 -15.42
N ALA A 161 -0.59 -6.88 -14.18
CA ALA A 161 -0.92 -8.27 -13.88
C ALA A 161 -2.36 -8.66 -14.26
N VAL A 162 -3.30 -7.70 -14.25
CA VAL A 162 -4.70 -7.91 -14.61
C VAL A 162 -5.02 -7.50 -16.07
N GLY A 163 -3.97 -7.31 -16.89
CA GLY A 163 -4.08 -7.06 -18.32
C GLY A 163 -4.39 -5.60 -18.71
N VAL A 164 -3.98 -4.63 -17.88
CA VAL A 164 -4.06 -3.21 -18.25
C VAL A 164 -2.72 -2.77 -18.86
N GLU A 165 -2.76 -2.35 -20.12
CA GLU A 165 -1.57 -1.95 -20.90
C GLU A 165 -1.29 -0.44 -20.87
N ASP A 166 -2.27 0.38 -20.50
CA ASP A 166 -2.13 1.84 -20.43
C ASP A 166 -1.09 2.24 -19.37
N GLU A 167 -0.03 2.94 -19.83
CA GLU A 167 1.11 3.32 -19.01
C GLU A 167 0.76 4.27 -17.86
N ASN A 168 -0.33 5.03 -18.00
CA ASN A 168 -0.81 6.00 -17.02
C ASN A 168 -2.09 5.54 -16.31
N ALA A 169 -2.47 4.26 -16.44
CA ALA A 169 -3.67 3.73 -15.81
C ALA A 169 -3.71 3.94 -14.29
N ASN A 170 -2.55 3.84 -13.62
CA ASN A 170 -2.41 4.07 -12.19
C ASN A 170 -2.57 5.54 -11.76
N HIS A 171 -2.74 6.46 -12.71
CA HIS A 171 -3.04 7.89 -12.49
C HIS A 171 -4.48 8.24 -12.87
N SER A 172 -5.30 7.26 -13.27
CA SER A 172 -6.66 7.46 -13.73
C SER A 172 -7.70 7.01 -12.70
N ILE A 173 -8.63 7.92 -12.39
CA ILE A 173 -9.74 7.65 -11.48
C ILE A 173 -10.67 6.55 -12.03
N GLN A 174 -10.80 6.45 -13.35
CA GLN A 174 -11.63 5.43 -13.97
C GLN A 174 -11.04 4.03 -13.75
N PHE A 175 -9.72 3.90 -13.91
CA PHE A 175 -9.03 2.64 -13.62
C PHE A 175 -9.09 2.31 -12.12
N LEU A 176 -8.96 3.30 -11.24
CA LEU A 176 -9.13 3.11 -9.80
C LEU A 176 -10.53 2.59 -9.46
N LYS A 177 -11.58 3.23 -10.00
CA LYS A 177 -12.98 2.84 -9.82
C LYS A 177 -13.27 1.42 -10.29
N ASN A 178 -12.58 0.97 -11.34
CA ASN A 178 -12.70 -0.38 -11.85
C ASN A 178 -11.88 -1.41 -11.04
N TYR A 179 -10.68 -1.04 -10.61
CA TYR A 179 -9.74 -1.94 -9.95
C TYR A 179 -10.18 -2.32 -8.54
N ILE A 180 -10.66 -1.37 -7.74
CA ILE A 180 -11.00 -1.65 -6.34
C ILE A 180 -12.08 -2.74 -6.21
N PRO A 181 -13.24 -2.66 -6.90
CA PRO A 181 -14.23 -3.73 -6.86
C PRO A 181 -13.72 -5.05 -7.47
N PHE A 182 -12.83 -4.96 -8.46
CA PHE A 182 -12.20 -6.14 -9.05
C PHE A 182 -11.32 -6.88 -8.02
N ALA A 183 -10.47 -6.16 -7.29
CA ALA A 183 -9.64 -6.72 -6.22
C ALA A 183 -10.48 -7.35 -5.10
N TRP A 184 -11.61 -6.73 -4.71
CA TRP A 184 -12.55 -7.33 -3.77
C TRP A 184 -13.14 -8.65 -4.26
N LYS A 185 -13.56 -8.70 -5.52
CA LYS A 185 -14.08 -9.93 -6.12
C LYS A 185 -13.05 -11.04 -6.11
N LEU A 186 -11.78 -10.73 -6.40
CA LEU A 186 -10.70 -11.71 -6.29
C LEU A 186 -10.50 -12.17 -4.84
N ALA A 187 -10.46 -11.24 -3.89
CA ALA A 187 -10.29 -11.55 -2.47
C ALA A 187 -11.40 -12.49 -1.97
N ASP A 188 -12.64 -12.23 -2.37
CA ASP A 188 -13.79 -13.06 -2.01
C ASP A 188 -13.77 -14.42 -2.73
N LYS A 189 -13.38 -14.46 -4.01
CA LYS A 189 -13.26 -15.70 -4.81
C LYS A 189 -12.23 -16.66 -4.23
N TYR A 190 -11.08 -16.15 -3.78
CA TYR A 190 -9.96 -16.96 -3.32
C TYR A 190 -9.84 -17.11 -1.80
N LYS A 191 -10.75 -16.53 -1.00
CA LYS A 191 -10.69 -16.59 0.48
C LYS A 191 -10.45 -17.97 1.08
N ASN A 192 -11.03 -19.02 0.48
CA ASN A 192 -10.90 -20.40 0.94
C ASN A 192 -9.57 -21.08 0.50
N LYS A 193 -8.70 -20.36 -0.21
CA LYS A 193 -7.36 -20.83 -0.64
C LYS A 193 -6.24 -20.28 0.26
N PHE A 194 -6.56 -19.34 1.13
CA PHE A 194 -5.58 -18.70 2.01
C PHE A 194 -5.35 -19.56 3.24
N ASP A 195 -4.10 -19.69 3.66
CA ASP A 195 -3.75 -20.38 4.90
C ASP A 195 -4.19 -19.50 6.09
N GLU A 196 -4.90 -20.09 7.06
CA GLU A 196 -5.37 -19.39 8.27
C GLU A 196 -4.22 -18.82 9.12
N LYS A 197 -2.99 -19.31 8.94
CA LYS A 197 -1.80 -18.81 9.62
C LYS A 197 -1.22 -17.54 9.01
N TRP A 198 -1.69 -17.13 7.83
CA TRP A 198 -1.22 -15.90 7.19
C TRP A 198 -1.79 -14.68 7.90
N GLN A 199 -0.92 -13.68 8.15
CA GLN A 199 -1.31 -12.46 8.85
C GLN A 199 -1.89 -11.40 7.90
N GLU A 200 -1.63 -11.54 6.60
CA GLU A 200 -2.15 -10.63 5.58
C GLU A 200 -3.66 -10.77 5.40
N THR A 201 -4.32 -9.63 5.16
CA THR A 201 -5.73 -9.60 4.79
C THR A 201 -5.95 -10.25 3.42
N PRO A 202 -7.16 -10.75 3.12
CA PRO A 202 -7.52 -11.23 1.78
C PRO A 202 -7.14 -10.26 0.66
N VAL A 203 -7.36 -8.96 0.86
CA VAL A 203 -7.01 -7.92 -0.12
C VAL A 203 -5.51 -7.86 -0.35
N ARG A 204 -4.72 -7.86 0.73
CA ARG A 204 -3.25 -7.86 0.63
C ARG A 204 -2.73 -9.12 -0.07
N LEU A 205 -3.31 -10.29 0.21
CA LEU A 205 -2.92 -11.56 -0.42
C LEU A 205 -3.16 -11.54 -1.93
N ILE A 206 -4.25 -10.91 -2.39
CA ILE A 206 -4.47 -10.66 -3.82
C ILE A 206 -3.36 -9.76 -4.38
N ASP A 207 -3.05 -8.63 -3.73
CA ASP A 207 -2.01 -7.73 -4.21
C ASP A 207 -0.64 -8.43 -4.32
N MET A 208 -0.28 -9.26 -3.35
CA MET A 208 0.94 -10.09 -3.39
C MET A 208 0.92 -11.08 -4.55
N ALA A 209 -0.20 -11.79 -4.75
CA ALA A 209 -0.34 -12.77 -5.81
C ALA A 209 -0.27 -12.12 -7.20
N LEU A 210 -0.93 -10.98 -7.39
CA LEU A 210 -0.84 -10.18 -8.61
C LEU A 210 0.59 -9.71 -8.86
N TRP A 211 1.31 -9.27 -7.82
CA TRP A 211 2.71 -8.89 -7.92
C TRP A 211 3.63 -10.06 -8.30
N VAL A 212 3.36 -11.26 -7.77
CA VAL A 212 4.10 -12.48 -8.13
C VAL A 212 3.77 -12.93 -9.56
N ASN A 213 2.55 -12.70 -10.01
CA ASN A 213 2.06 -13.15 -11.32
C ASN A 213 2.25 -12.13 -12.44
N ARG A 214 2.81 -10.95 -12.14
CA ARG A 214 3.13 -9.94 -13.16
C ARG A 214 4.25 -10.50 -14.06
N GLY A 215 3.95 -10.72 -15.34
CA GLY A 215 4.95 -11.10 -16.33
C GLY A 215 5.36 -12.57 -16.35
N ASN A 216 4.38 -13.46 -16.57
CA ASN A 216 4.55 -14.51 -17.58
C ASN A 216 3.98 -13.99 -18.90
#